data_AF-A0A2P6PML4-F1
#
_entry.id   AF-A0A2P6PML4-F1
#
_cell.length_a   1.000
_cell.length_b   1.000
_cell.length_c   1.000
_cell.angle_alpha   90.00
_cell.angle_beta   90.00
_cell.angle_gamma   90.00
#
_symmetry.space_group_name_H-M   'P 1'
#
loop_
_entity.id
_entity.type
_entity.pdbx_description
1 polymer ?
#
loop_
_entity_poly.entity_id
_entity_poly.type
_entity_poly.pdbx_seq_one_letter_code
_entity_poly.pdbx_strand_id
1 'polypeptide(L)'
;MFENVDNPEDSSVKSQVEEIKAKIGVECPIFVKAMQPSNVASGFLLALPKQFCHSHLPSHDATIILQDESGEKYRTKFIVQKDKSILSSGWRRFCFANKLVVGDVLVFHLVRPLKFKVYIMGTHSLAEVEEAFSLLKFGSCTKQTAFEEIRPMPLPKDVCQVHIGEKTSLTLDSNAALIDEEYNEEFGFNILEDVGLSIPATDFGDVENTKDFTILVNGVSINSCLSEEIRNRYYDLCCSQRSFLHNHLLKSINGKLAAEIITETINIANAIRACRLSTPHGAYVLWEKTLDAFEILGMNVGFLHARLKQLLSLSFRTKQALIRKSKEAKLEQARAKDKVITLESKYWKLMEREDGKC
;
A
#
# COMPACT_ATOMS: atom_id res chain seq x y z
N MET A 1 17.08 -24.28 18.62
CA MET A 1 17.24 -25.39 17.68
C MET A 1 16.80 -24.88 16.32
N PHE A 2 17.69 -24.90 15.33
CA PHE A 2 17.50 -24.26 14.04
C PHE A 2 16.53 -25.08 13.19
N GLU A 3 15.42 -24.49 12.75
CA GLU A 3 14.63 -25.05 11.64
C GLU A 3 15.20 -24.52 10.32
N ASN A 4 15.94 -25.43 9.68
CA ASN A 4 16.44 -25.50 8.31
C ASN A 4 16.07 -24.35 7.35
N VAL A 5 17.10 -23.59 6.98
CA VAL A 5 17.12 -22.73 5.78
C VAL A 5 18.26 -23.23 4.89
N ASP A 6 17.96 -24.21 4.03
CA ASP A 6 18.85 -24.61 2.93
C ASP A 6 18.22 -24.14 1.61
N ASN A 7 18.45 -22.86 1.28
CA ASN A 7 18.17 -22.31 -0.04
C ASN A 7 19.33 -21.33 -0.38
N PRO A 8 19.98 -21.41 -1.56
CA PRO A 8 21.18 -20.61 -1.91
C PRO A 8 21.03 -19.07 -1.87
N GLU A 9 19.82 -18.53 -1.66
CA GLU A 9 19.60 -17.10 -1.38
C GLU A 9 19.91 -16.69 0.08
N ASP A 10 20.17 -17.66 0.97
CA ASP A 10 20.43 -17.44 2.39
C ASP A 10 21.86 -16.92 2.68
N SER A 11 22.82 -17.08 1.76
CA SER A 11 24.24 -16.77 2.04
C SER A 11 24.53 -15.29 2.35
N SER A 12 23.86 -14.34 1.69
CA SER A 12 24.11 -12.90 1.89
C SER A 12 23.46 -12.39 3.18
N VAL A 13 22.18 -12.71 3.38
CA VAL A 13 21.44 -12.35 4.60
C VAL A 13 22.06 -13.01 5.83
N LYS A 14 22.46 -14.29 5.73
CA LYS A 14 23.19 -14.99 6.78
C LYS A 14 24.51 -14.29 7.12
N SER A 15 25.26 -13.84 6.12
CA SER A 15 26.50 -13.09 6.35
C SER A 15 26.25 -11.76 7.09
N GLN A 16 25.21 -11.01 6.70
CA GLN A 16 24.81 -9.77 7.38
C GLN A 16 24.34 -10.02 8.81
N VAL A 17 23.56 -11.08 9.04
CA VAL A 17 23.12 -11.49 10.37
C VAL A 17 24.33 -11.81 11.25
N GLU A 18 25.30 -12.58 10.75
CA GLU A 18 26.53 -12.90 11.50
C GLU A 18 27.40 -11.66 11.76
N GLU A 19 27.49 -10.73 10.80
CA GLU A 19 28.19 -9.45 11.00
C GLU A 19 27.53 -8.60 12.11
N ILE A 20 26.20 -8.50 12.11
CA ILE A 20 25.44 -7.78 13.13
C ILE A 20 25.62 -8.44 14.50
N LYS A 21 25.58 -9.78 14.56
CA LYS A 21 25.87 -10.54 15.79
C LYS A 21 27.26 -10.24 16.34
N ALA A 22 28.27 -10.25 15.46
CA ALA A 22 29.65 -9.94 15.84
C ALA A 22 29.79 -8.51 16.40
N LYS A 23 29.07 -7.53 15.84
CA LYS A 23 29.06 -6.13 16.30
C LYS A 23 28.34 -5.93 17.64
N ILE A 24 27.33 -6.74 17.95
CA ILE A 24 26.50 -6.62 19.16
C ILE A 24 27.21 -7.18 20.40
N GLY A 25 28.10 -8.17 20.25
CA GLY A 25 28.81 -8.82 21.35
C GLY A 25 28.07 -10.04 21.92
N VAL A 26 28.82 -10.95 22.54
CA VAL A 26 28.38 -12.33 22.89
C VAL A 26 27.35 -12.37 24.04
N GLU A 27 27.31 -11.35 24.91
CA GLU A 27 26.45 -11.35 26.12
C GLU A 27 25.07 -10.70 25.90
N CYS A 28 24.80 -10.18 24.70
CA CYS A 28 23.58 -9.45 24.43
C CYS A 28 22.45 -10.39 23.97
N PRO A 29 21.27 -10.41 24.63
CA PRO A 29 20.17 -11.26 24.21
C PRO A 29 19.61 -10.84 22.85
N ILE A 30 19.73 -11.74 21.87
CA ILE A 30 19.20 -11.54 20.52
C ILE A 30 18.31 -12.69 20.07
N PHE A 31 17.40 -12.39 19.14
CA PHE A 31 16.78 -13.42 18.31
C PHE A 31 16.56 -12.90 16.89
N VAL A 32 16.53 -13.83 15.94
CA VAL A 32 16.35 -13.53 14.52
C VAL A 32 14.97 -14.02 14.08
N LYS A 33 14.27 -13.23 13.26
CA LYS A 33 12.95 -13.59 12.75
C LYS A 33 12.78 -13.18 11.30
N ALA A 34 12.49 -14.16 10.44
CA ALA A 34 12.03 -13.92 9.09
C ALA A 34 10.53 -13.56 9.09
N MET A 35 10.18 -12.46 8.41
CA MET A 35 8.82 -11.94 8.35
C MET A 35 7.93 -12.81 7.47
N GLN A 36 6.85 -13.33 8.07
CA GLN A 36 5.82 -14.11 7.38
C GLN A 36 4.63 -13.22 7.00
N PRO A 37 3.74 -13.66 6.09
CA PRO A 37 2.54 -12.90 5.71
C PRO A 37 1.72 -12.44 6.92
N SER A 38 1.57 -13.28 7.95
CA SER A 38 0.84 -12.97 9.19
C SER A 38 1.51 -11.91 10.08
N ASN A 39 2.78 -11.59 9.83
CA ASN A 39 3.51 -10.57 10.59
C ASN A 39 3.40 -9.19 9.93
N VAL A 40 3.38 -9.13 8.60
CA VAL A 40 3.56 -7.85 7.87
C VAL A 40 2.45 -7.51 6.86
N ALA A 41 1.57 -8.46 6.53
CA ALA A 41 0.51 -8.26 5.52
C ALA A 41 -0.89 -8.54 6.05
N SER A 42 -1.06 -9.59 6.87
CA SER A 42 -2.35 -9.97 7.46
C SER A 42 -2.25 -10.09 8.97
N GLY A 43 -3.24 -9.58 9.72
CA GLY A 43 -3.31 -9.68 11.18
C GLY A 43 -2.29 -8.80 11.96
N PHE A 44 -1.09 -8.57 11.42
CA PHE A 44 -0.02 -7.78 12.03
C PHE A 44 0.28 -8.21 13.48
N LEU A 45 0.51 -9.51 13.66
CA LEU A 45 0.90 -10.09 14.93
C LEU A 45 2.28 -10.72 14.83
N LEU A 46 3.17 -10.43 15.77
CA LEU A 46 4.49 -11.04 15.82
C LEU A 46 4.63 -11.94 17.04
N ALA A 47 4.65 -13.25 16.83
CA ALA A 47 4.96 -14.20 17.90
C ALA A 47 6.46 -14.18 18.21
N LEU A 48 6.79 -14.05 19.50
CA LEU A 48 8.17 -14.05 19.98
C LEU A 48 8.60 -15.47 20.40
N PRO A 49 9.89 -15.83 20.28
CA PRO A 49 10.38 -17.15 20.67
C PRO A 49 10.13 -17.43 22.16
N LYS A 50 9.48 -18.55 22.48
CA LYS A 50 9.05 -18.90 23.84
C LYS A 50 10.20 -18.91 24.85
N GLN A 51 11.34 -19.50 24.48
CA GLN A 51 12.54 -19.56 25.32
C GLN A 51 13.13 -18.17 25.59
N PHE A 52 13.12 -17.31 24.58
CA PHE A 52 13.60 -15.94 24.72
C PHE A 52 12.71 -15.14 25.68
N CYS A 53 11.38 -15.26 25.53
CA CYS A 53 10.43 -14.60 26.41
C CYS A 53 10.59 -15.05 27.86
N HIS A 54 10.69 -16.36 28.10
CA HIS A 54 10.84 -16.91 29.45
C HIS A 54 12.11 -16.42 30.16
N SER A 55 13.20 -16.22 29.40
CA SER A 55 14.50 -15.86 29.97
C SER A 55 14.68 -14.35 30.16
N HIS A 56 13.99 -13.52 29.37
CA HIS A 56 14.32 -12.09 29.27
C HIS A 56 13.12 -11.12 29.32
N LEU A 57 11.88 -11.61 29.27
CA LEU A 57 10.67 -10.78 29.24
C LEU A 57 9.73 -11.11 30.41
N PRO A 58 8.86 -10.17 30.82
CA PRO A 58 7.89 -10.42 31.89
C PRO A 58 6.86 -11.48 31.50
N SER A 59 6.30 -12.14 32.52
CA SER A 59 5.22 -13.13 32.39
C SER A 59 3.82 -12.52 32.26
N HIS A 60 3.71 -11.19 32.14
CA HIS A 60 2.45 -10.45 32.03
C HIS A 60 2.47 -9.46 30.86
N ASP A 61 1.29 -8.96 30.50
CA ASP A 61 1.12 -7.96 29.45
C ASP A 61 1.92 -6.69 29.76
N ALA A 62 2.66 -6.19 28.76
CA ALA A 62 3.54 -5.04 28.92
C ALA A 62 3.58 -4.19 27.64
N THR A 63 4.25 -3.05 27.71
CA THR A 63 4.60 -2.26 26.53
C THR A 63 6.07 -2.50 26.20
N ILE A 64 6.35 -2.99 24.99
CA ILE A 64 7.69 -3.15 24.45
C ILE A 64 7.99 -1.98 23.51
N ILE A 65 9.18 -1.41 23.64
CA ILE A 65 9.68 -0.35 22.76
C ILE A 65 10.60 -0.99 21.72
N LEU A 66 10.27 -0.81 20.44
CA LEU A 66 11.13 -1.15 19.32
C LEU A 66 11.84 0.14 18.86
N GLN A 67 13.17 0.10 18.75
CA GLN A 67 13.96 1.18 18.20
C GLN A 67 14.58 0.71 16.88
N ASP A 68 14.35 1.44 15.79
CA ASP A 68 14.93 1.10 14.49
C ASP A 68 16.39 1.60 14.37
N GLU A 69 17.00 1.37 13.22
CA GLU A 69 18.38 1.76 12.91
C GLU A 69 18.58 3.28 12.85
N SER A 70 17.54 4.04 12.48
CA SER A 70 17.57 5.51 12.49
C SER A 70 17.46 6.09 13.89
N GLY A 71 17.09 5.27 14.87
CA GLY A 71 16.97 5.62 16.27
C GLY A 71 15.54 5.98 16.70
N GLU A 72 14.58 5.95 15.78
CA GLU A 72 13.16 6.18 16.04
C GLU A 72 12.55 5.07 16.88
N LYS A 73 11.57 5.43 17.72
CA LYS A 73 11.02 4.54 18.76
C LYS A 73 9.54 4.28 18.56
N TYR A 74 9.15 3.02 18.63
CA TYR A 74 7.78 2.56 18.40
C TYR A 74 7.31 1.74 19.60
N ARG A 75 6.20 2.15 20.21
CA ARG A 75 5.56 1.43 21.31
C ARG A 75 4.69 0.31 20.75
N THR A 76 4.88 -0.90 21.26
CA THR A 76 4.10 -2.09 20.90
C THR A 76 3.54 -2.76 22.14
N LYS A 77 2.32 -3.29 22.06
CA LYS A 77 1.71 -4.05 23.15
C LYS A 77 2.17 -5.50 23.08
N PHE A 78 2.83 -5.93 24.15
CA PHE A 78 3.23 -7.30 24.40
C PHE A 78 2.11 -7.99 25.19
N ILE A 79 1.58 -9.07 24.63
CA ILE A 79 0.51 -9.86 25.24
C ILE A 79 1.03 -11.25 25.54
N VAL A 80 0.87 -11.70 26.78
CA VAL A 80 1.22 -13.05 27.22
C VAL A 80 -0.04 -13.90 27.30
N GLN A 81 -0.09 -14.97 26.51
CA GLN A 81 -1.13 -16.00 26.56
C GLN A 81 -0.52 -17.33 27.00
N LYS A 82 -1.37 -18.30 27.35
CA LYS A 82 -0.97 -19.61 27.89
C LYS A 82 0.16 -20.29 27.10
N ASP A 83 0.09 -20.23 25.77
CA ASP A 83 1.04 -20.92 24.89
C ASP A 83 1.87 -20.01 23.97
N LYS A 84 1.63 -18.70 23.99
CA LYS A 84 2.30 -17.75 23.09
C LYS A 84 2.45 -16.36 23.70
N SER A 85 3.54 -15.70 23.35
CA SER A 85 3.76 -14.28 23.64
C SER A 85 3.85 -13.53 22.31
N ILE A 86 3.06 -12.46 22.16
CA ILE A 86 2.92 -11.76 20.89
C ILE A 86 3.11 -10.25 21.04
N LEU A 87 3.73 -9.62 20.04
CA LEU A 87 3.55 -8.18 19.80
C LEU A 87 2.30 -7.98 18.95
N SER A 88 1.44 -7.07 19.38
CA SER A 88 0.14 -6.81 18.77
C SER A 88 0.01 -5.33 18.37
N SER A 89 -0.80 -4.54 19.09
CA SER A 89 -1.00 -3.13 18.77
C SER A 89 0.33 -2.38 18.71
N GLY A 90 0.51 -1.54 17.70
CA GLY A 90 1.76 -0.81 17.45
C GLY A 90 2.75 -1.55 16.55
N TRP A 91 2.68 -2.89 16.43
CA TRP A 91 3.52 -3.64 15.49
C TRP A 91 3.23 -3.24 14.04
N ARG A 92 1.95 -3.13 13.65
CA ARG A 92 1.54 -2.64 12.33
C ARG A 92 2.17 -1.28 11.98
N ARG A 93 2.27 -0.37 12.95
CA ARG A 93 2.89 0.94 12.76
C ARG A 93 4.39 0.80 12.50
N PHE A 94 5.07 -0.03 13.27
CA PHE A 94 6.49 -0.34 13.07
C PHE A 94 6.75 -0.90 11.66
N CYS A 95 5.93 -1.86 11.21
CA CYS A 95 6.03 -2.44 9.87
C CYS A 95 5.91 -1.38 8.78
N PHE A 96 4.91 -0.50 8.87
CA PHE A 96 4.70 0.53 7.84
C PHE A 96 5.78 1.61 7.82
N ALA A 97 6.21 2.08 9.00
CA ALA A 97 7.26 3.08 9.09
C ALA A 97 8.58 2.57 8.48
N ASN A 98 8.89 1.29 8.69
CA ASN A 98 10.08 0.64 8.18
C ASN A 98 9.88 -0.08 6.85
N LYS A 99 8.71 0.04 6.22
CA LYS A 99 8.36 -0.57 4.92
C LYS A 99 8.64 -2.09 4.87
N LEU A 100 8.39 -2.80 5.97
CA LEU A 100 8.65 -4.24 6.06
C LEU A 100 7.78 -5.04 5.09
N VAL A 101 8.40 -6.01 4.42
CA VAL A 101 7.74 -6.94 3.50
C VAL A 101 7.96 -8.40 3.91
N VAL A 102 7.19 -9.31 3.31
CA VAL A 102 7.34 -10.74 3.54
C VAL A 102 8.72 -11.17 3.03
N GLY A 103 9.45 -11.91 3.87
CA GLY A 103 10.82 -12.34 3.57
C GLY A 103 11.90 -11.53 4.29
N ASP A 104 11.61 -10.29 4.71
CA ASP A 104 12.59 -9.49 5.46
C ASP A 104 13.03 -10.21 6.73
N VAL A 105 14.32 -10.13 7.04
CA VAL A 105 14.89 -10.74 8.24
C VAL A 105 15.22 -9.67 9.25
N LEU A 106 14.65 -9.78 10.45
CA LEU A 106 14.88 -8.86 11.54
C LEU A 106 15.74 -9.51 12.62
N VAL A 107 16.74 -8.77 13.09
CA VAL A 107 17.50 -9.11 14.30
C VAL A 107 17.00 -8.22 15.43
N PHE A 108 16.42 -8.84 16.44
CA PHE A 108 15.96 -8.16 17.65
C PHE A 108 17.03 -8.27 18.72
N HIS A 109 17.56 -7.14 19.15
CA HIS A 109 18.55 -7.03 20.21
C HIS A 109 17.92 -6.35 21.43
N LEU A 110 17.83 -7.09 22.54
CA LEU A 110 17.34 -6.54 23.80
C LEU A 110 18.41 -5.67 24.46
N VAL A 111 18.30 -4.35 24.30
CA VAL A 111 19.28 -3.38 24.82
C VAL A 111 18.99 -2.95 26.26
N ARG A 112 17.73 -3.04 26.70
CA ARG A 112 17.25 -2.79 28.07
C ARG A 112 15.99 -3.62 28.31
N PRO A 113 15.55 -3.81 29.56
CA PRO A 113 14.25 -4.42 29.83
C PRO A 113 13.15 -3.75 29.00
N LEU A 114 12.37 -4.57 28.29
CA LEU A 114 11.26 -4.13 27.41
C LEU A 114 11.67 -3.20 26.25
N LYS A 115 12.96 -3.08 25.91
CA LYS A 115 13.43 -2.26 24.80
C LYS A 115 14.32 -3.05 23.86
N PHE A 116 13.87 -3.20 22.62
CA PHE A 116 14.66 -3.80 21.56
C PHE A 116 15.22 -2.73 20.63
N LYS A 117 16.48 -2.89 20.22
CA LYS A 117 17.00 -2.32 18.98
C LYS A 117 16.77 -3.36 17.89
N VAL A 118 16.22 -2.94 16.76
CA VAL A 118 15.83 -3.82 15.65
C VAL A 118 16.65 -3.46 14.43
N TYR A 119 17.30 -4.45 13.84
CA TYR A 119 18.04 -4.34 12.59
C TYR A 119 17.28 -5.07 11.50
N ILE A 120 17.14 -4.44 10.33
CA ILE A 120 16.28 -4.91 9.24
C ILE A 120 17.15 -5.24 8.04
N MET A 121 17.24 -6.52 7.72
CA MET A 121 17.84 -7.00 6.48
C MET A 121 16.71 -7.24 5.47
N GLY A 122 16.52 -6.27 4.58
CA GLY A 122 15.57 -6.41 3.48
C GLY A 122 16.09 -7.41 2.45
N THR A 123 15.25 -8.35 2.00
CA THR A 123 15.65 -9.26 0.90
C THR A 123 15.65 -8.58 -0.46
N HIS A 124 15.07 -7.37 -0.53
CA HIS A 124 14.89 -6.56 -1.73
C HIS A 124 15.02 -5.07 -1.36
N SER A 125 16.24 -4.54 -1.25
CA SER A 125 16.38 -3.09 -1.13
C SER A 125 15.82 -2.44 -2.41
N LEU A 126 15.13 -1.30 -2.27
CA LEU A 126 14.56 -0.57 -3.42
C LEU A 126 15.64 -0.21 -4.46
N ALA A 127 16.90 -0.08 -4.00
CA ALA A 127 18.08 0.11 -4.83
C ALA A 127 18.38 -1.12 -5.72
N GLU A 128 18.13 -2.34 -5.28
CA GLU A 128 18.30 -3.55 -6.10
C GLU A 128 17.25 -3.63 -7.23
N VAL A 129 16.05 -3.08 -7.01
CA VAL A 129 15.00 -3.01 -8.04
C VAL A 129 15.37 -1.97 -9.09
N GLU A 130 15.81 -0.78 -8.68
CA GLU A 130 16.27 0.28 -9.59
C GLU A 130 17.54 -0.13 -10.35
N GLU A 131 18.47 -0.82 -9.69
CA GLU A 131 19.64 -1.41 -10.31
C GLU A 131 19.27 -2.54 -11.30
N ALA A 132 18.31 -3.40 -10.95
CA ALA A 132 17.79 -4.44 -11.84
C ALA A 132 17.10 -3.85 -13.08
N PHE A 133 16.31 -2.78 -12.92
CA PHE A 133 15.72 -2.04 -14.03
C PHE A 133 16.80 -1.41 -14.93
N SER A 134 17.88 -0.90 -14.33
CA SER A 134 19.00 -0.31 -15.06
C SER A 134 19.77 -1.36 -15.87
N LEU A 135 20.07 -2.52 -15.27
CA LEU A 135 20.76 -3.63 -15.94
C LEU A 135 19.97 -4.25 -17.09
N LEU A 136 18.65 -4.35 -16.95
CA LEU A 136 17.77 -4.84 -18.03
C LEU A 136 17.72 -3.85 -19.21
N LYS A 137 17.89 -2.55 -18.95
CA LYS A 137 17.89 -1.51 -19.99
C LYS A 137 19.17 -1.50 -20.84
N PHE A 138 20.30 -1.96 -20.29
CA PHE A 138 21.57 -2.09 -21.02
C PHE A 138 21.67 -3.36 -21.88
N GLY A 139 20.80 -4.35 -21.69
CA GLY A 139 20.80 -5.62 -22.44
C GLY A 139 20.10 -5.59 -23.80
N SER A 140 19.45 -4.49 -24.19
CA SER A 140 18.74 -4.38 -25.47
C SER A 140 19.40 -3.34 -26.37
N CYS A 141 20.39 -3.76 -27.17
CA CYS A 141 20.79 -2.97 -28.33
C CYS A 141 19.78 -3.22 -29.45
N THR A 142 18.77 -2.35 -29.56
CA THR A 142 17.95 -2.21 -30.77
C THR A 142 17.59 -0.74 -30.94
N LYS A 143 18.30 -0.14 -31.91
CA LYS A 143 18.01 1.04 -32.74
C LYS A 143 17.05 2.08 -32.15
N GLN A 144 17.62 3.28 -31.98
CA GLN A 144 16.92 4.55 -31.87
C GLN A 144 15.71 4.62 -32.82
N THR A 145 14.53 4.82 -32.24
CA THR A 145 13.51 5.68 -32.82
C THR A 145 13.07 6.64 -31.73
N ALA A 146 13.23 7.93 -32.04
CA ALA A 146 12.80 9.03 -31.21
C ALA A 146 11.30 8.90 -30.89
N PHE A 147 10.93 9.10 -29.63
CA PHE A 147 9.57 9.45 -29.26
C PHE A 147 9.64 10.78 -28.54
N GLU A 148 8.92 11.75 -29.11
CA GLU A 148 8.87 13.14 -28.69
C GLU A 148 8.47 13.27 -27.22
N GLU A 149 9.19 14.12 -26.50
CA GLU A 149 8.82 14.63 -25.19
C GLU A 149 7.53 15.45 -25.31
N ILE A 150 6.43 14.93 -24.77
CA ILE A 150 5.30 15.78 -24.40
C ILE A 150 5.70 16.50 -23.11
N ARG A 151 6.06 17.77 -23.24
CA ARG A 151 6.28 18.69 -22.11
C ARG A 151 4.98 18.85 -21.30
N PRO A 152 5.03 18.86 -19.97
CA PRO A 152 3.90 19.33 -19.16
C PRO A 152 3.66 20.83 -19.43
N MET A 153 2.42 21.21 -19.73
CA MET A 153 2.02 22.62 -19.73
C MET A 153 2.13 23.22 -18.32
N PRO A 154 2.48 24.51 -18.19
CA PRO A 154 2.62 25.17 -16.89
C PRO A 154 1.26 25.58 -16.29
N LEU A 155 1.16 25.50 -14.97
CA LEU A 155 0.07 26.10 -14.19
C LEU A 155 0.02 27.61 -14.43
N PRO A 156 -1.17 28.21 -14.66
CA PRO A 156 -1.36 29.64 -14.49
C PRO A 156 -1.31 29.97 -12.99
N LYS A 157 -0.34 30.81 -12.63
CA LYS A 157 -0.40 31.65 -11.43
C LYS A 157 -1.21 32.87 -11.84
N ASP A 158 -2.34 33.10 -11.19
CA ASP A 158 -2.72 34.45 -10.83
C ASP A 158 -3.29 34.48 -9.43
N VAL A 159 -2.76 35.45 -8.71
CA VAL A 159 -2.93 35.78 -7.31
C VAL A 159 -4.20 36.63 -7.18
N CYS A 160 -4.99 36.37 -6.14
CA CYS A 160 -5.47 37.44 -5.26
C CYS A 160 -5.52 36.91 -3.83
N GLN A 161 -4.58 37.40 -3.02
CA GLN A 161 -4.63 37.42 -1.56
C GLN A 161 -5.83 38.24 -1.06
N VAL A 162 -6.14 38.05 0.23
CA VAL A 162 -6.73 38.98 1.24
C VAL A 162 -7.89 38.28 1.95
N HIS A 163 -7.99 38.15 3.27
CA HIS A 163 -7.17 38.53 4.43
C HIS A 163 -7.60 37.61 5.60
N ILE A 164 -6.66 37.25 6.48
CA ILE A 164 -6.94 36.63 7.77
C ILE A 164 -7.33 37.73 8.76
N GLY A 165 -8.43 37.55 9.47
CA GLY A 165 -8.90 38.38 10.58
C GLY A 165 -9.45 37.51 11.71
N GLU A 166 -9.02 37.81 12.92
CA GLU A 166 -9.03 37.01 14.14
C GLU A 166 -10.39 36.81 14.86
N LYS A 167 -10.59 35.58 15.38
CA LYS A 167 -10.88 35.20 16.80
C LYS A 167 -12.29 35.41 17.43
N THR A 168 -12.57 34.50 18.38
CA THR A 168 -13.64 34.42 19.42
C THR A 168 -15.00 33.82 18.97
N SER A 169 -15.47 32.66 19.46
CA SER A 169 -15.88 32.19 20.81
C SER A 169 -17.37 32.44 21.11
N LEU A 170 -18.15 31.33 21.14
CA LEU A 170 -19.37 31.00 21.91
C LEU A 170 -20.49 32.06 22.07
N THR A 171 -21.72 31.75 21.65
CA THR A 171 -22.87 31.26 22.47
C THR A 171 -24.19 31.32 21.71
N LEU A 172 -25.09 30.37 22.03
CA LEU A 172 -26.53 30.37 21.72
C LEU A 172 -27.24 31.52 22.45
N ASP A 173 -28.24 32.14 21.82
CA ASP A 173 -29.59 32.25 22.37
C ASP A 173 -30.61 32.87 21.39
N SER A 174 -31.84 32.42 21.55
CA SER A 174 -33.04 32.68 20.76
C SER A 174 -33.66 34.06 21.00
N ASN A 175 -34.29 34.67 19.98
CA ASN A 175 -35.73 35.02 19.96
C ASN A 175 -36.10 36.06 18.88
N ALA A 176 -37.05 35.64 18.03
CA ALA A 176 -38.26 36.33 17.55
C ALA A 176 -38.25 37.75 16.95
N ALA A 177 -38.91 37.82 15.78
CA ALA A 177 -40.01 38.73 15.40
C ALA A 177 -39.77 39.76 14.27
N LEU A 178 -40.36 39.41 13.11
CA LEU A 178 -41.26 40.17 12.22
C LEU A 178 -40.74 41.23 11.21
N ILE A 179 -40.99 40.92 9.92
CA ILE A 179 -41.72 41.71 8.86
C ILE A 179 -41.05 43.03 8.39
N ASP A 180 -40.90 43.42 7.12
CA ASP A 180 -41.47 43.02 5.82
C ASP A 180 -40.56 43.46 4.66
N GLU A 181 -40.84 42.90 3.47
CA GLU A 181 -40.73 43.47 2.10
C GLU A 181 -39.36 43.97 1.58
N GLU A 182 -38.97 43.79 0.32
CA GLU A 182 -39.39 43.03 -0.86
C GLU A 182 -38.29 43.37 -1.89
N TYR A 183 -37.81 42.41 -2.68
CA TYR A 183 -37.66 42.51 -4.14
C TYR A 183 -36.94 41.26 -4.65
N ASN A 184 -37.63 40.67 -5.61
CA ASN A 184 -37.62 39.30 -6.07
C ASN A 184 -36.78 39.22 -7.36
N GLU A 185 -35.86 38.28 -7.46
CA GLU A 185 -35.54 37.63 -8.73
C GLU A 185 -35.41 36.11 -8.50
N GLU A 186 -36.58 35.51 -8.68
CA GLU A 186 -36.93 34.11 -8.74
C GLU A 186 -36.18 33.39 -9.89
N PHE A 187 -35.38 32.38 -9.55
CA PHE A 187 -35.24 31.19 -10.38
C PHE A 187 -35.75 30.01 -9.57
N GLY A 188 -37.02 29.67 -9.82
CA GLY A 188 -37.83 28.76 -9.04
C GLY A 188 -37.19 27.39 -8.81
N PHE A 189 -36.97 27.09 -7.54
CA PHE A 189 -36.81 25.74 -7.03
C PHE A 189 -38.22 25.14 -6.93
N ASN A 190 -38.63 24.32 -7.90
CA ASN A 190 -39.84 23.52 -7.75
C ASN A 190 -39.57 22.43 -6.71
N ILE A 191 -39.88 22.74 -5.45
CA ILE A 191 -40.17 21.71 -4.45
C ILE A 191 -41.53 21.14 -4.84
N LEU A 192 -41.53 20.10 -5.68
CA LEU A 192 -42.67 19.21 -5.73
C LEU A 192 -42.57 18.34 -4.47
N GLU A 193 -43.36 18.71 -3.47
CA GLU A 193 -43.81 17.82 -2.42
C GLU A 193 -44.64 16.73 -3.10
N ASP A 194 -43.95 15.76 -3.70
CA ASP A 194 -44.58 14.58 -4.28
C ASP A 194 -44.68 13.50 -3.21
N VAL A 195 -45.87 12.94 -3.17
CA VAL A 195 -46.38 11.96 -2.24
C VAL A 195 -45.36 10.85 -2.02
N GLY A 196 -45.17 10.43 -0.77
CA GLY A 196 -44.41 9.25 -0.41
C GLY A 196 -44.96 8.00 -1.08
N LEU A 197 -44.59 7.78 -2.33
CA LEU A 197 -44.79 6.54 -3.05
C LEU A 197 -43.54 5.71 -2.82
N SER A 198 -43.69 4.68 -1.98
CA SER A 198 -42.75 3.57 -1.91
C SER A 198 -42.62 2.97 -3.30
N ILE A 199 -41.59 3.38 -4.05
CA ILE A 199 -41.18 2.74 -5.29
C ILE A 199 -40.86 1.28 -4.91
N PRO A 200 -41.51 0.27 -5.53
CA PRO A 200 -41.20 -1.12 -5.26
C PRO A 200 -39.70 -1.35 -5.51
N ALA A 201 -39.06 -2.15 -4.66
CA ALA A 201 -37.68 -2.56 -4.90
C ALA A 201 -37.62 -3.34 -6.22
N THR A 202 -37.22 -2.67 -7.30
CA THR A 202 -36.99 -3.31 -8.59
C THR A 202 -35.78 -4.23 -8.47
N ASP A 203 -35.93 -5.46 -8.98
CA ASP A 203 -34.80 -6.38 -9.09
C ASP A 203 -33.81 -5.80 -10.11
N PHE A 204 -32.50 -5.95 -9.88
CA PHE A 204 -31.47 -5.37 -10.76
C PHE A 204 -31.60 -5.87 -12.21
N GLY A 205 -32.22 -7.05 -12.40
CA GLY A 205 -32.51 -7.65 -13.69
C GLY A 205 -33.47 -6.86 -14.59
N ASP A 206 -34.26 -5.93 -14.05
CA ASP A 206 -35.27 -5.18 -14.80
C ASP A 206 -34.75 -3.85 -15.41
N VAL A 207 -33.48 -3.50 -15.19
CA VAL A 207 -32.89 -2.23 -15.68
C VAL A 207 -32.09 -2.46 -16.97
N GLU A 208 -32.76 -2.37 -18.11
CA GLU A 208 -32.17 -2.66 -19.43
C GLU A 208 -31.37 -1.48 -20.04
N ASN A 209 -31.53 -0.25 -19.54
CA ASN A 209 -30.94 0.95 -20.16
C ASN A 209 -30.45 1.99 -19.14
N THR A 210 -29.40 2.76 -19.50
CA THR A 210 -28.85 3.87 -18.68
C THR A 210 -29.88 4.95 -18.39
N LYS A 211 -30.88 5.11 -19.28
CA LYS A 211 -31.98 6.08 -19.13
C LYS A 211 -32.97 5.73 -18.02
N ASP A 212 -33.09 4.45 -17.67
CA ASP A 212 -34.00 3.96 -16.64
C ASP A 212 -33.28 3.73 -15.30
N PHE A 213 -31.97 3.94 -15.26
CA PHE A 213 -31.16 3.78 -14.06
C PHE A 213 -31.32 4.96 -13.10
N THR A 214 -32.12 4.73 -12.06
CA THR A 214 -32.34 5.70 -10.98
C THR A 214 -31.59 5.27 -9.72
N ILE A 215 -30.69 6.14 -9.25
CA ILE A 215 -29.91 5.89 -8.03
C ILE A 215 -30.73 6.42 -6.85
N LEU A 216 -31.30 5.50 -6.06
CA LEU A 216 -32.14 5.81 -4.91
C LEU A 216 -31.37 5.60 -3.62
N VAL A 217 -31.22 6.66 -2.82
CA VAL A 217 -30.62 6.60 -1.48
C VAL A 217 -31.69 7.03 -0.49
N ASN A 218 -32.06 6.12 0.41
CA ASN A 218 -33.15 6.35 1.38
C ASN A 218 -34.48 6.74 0.73
N GLY A 219 -34.78 6.20 -0.45
CA GLY A 219 -35.99 6.49 -1.21
C GLY A 219 -35.96 7.81 -1.99
N VAL A 220 -34.86 8.58 -1.92
CA VAL A 220 -34.68 9.83 -2.66
C VAL A 220 -33.73 9.61 -3.83
N SER A 221 -34.12 10.09 -5.01
CA SER A 221 -33.25 10.07 -6.19
C SER A 221 -32.11 11.07 -6.05
N ILE A 222 -30.87 10.61 -6.22
CA ILE A 222 -29.67 11.47 -6.18
C ILE A 222 -29.10 11.75 -7.57
N ASN A 223 -29.84 11.41 -8.63
CA ASN A 223 -29.40 11.57 -10.01
C ASN A 223 -29.05 13.03 -10.36
N SER A 224 -29.66 14.02 -9.69
CA SER A 224 -29.36 15.44 -9.85
C SER A 224 -28.04 15.86 -9.21
N CYS A 225 -27.53 15.10 -8.24
CA CYS A 225 -26.24 15.34 -7.59
C CYS A 225 -25.05 14.75 -8.38
N LEU A 226 -25.32 14.01 -9.45
CA LEU A 226 -24.31 13.30 -10.24
C LEU A 226 -24.36 13.78 -11.70
N SER A 227 -23.19 14.04 -12.29
CA SER A 227 -23.11 14.31 -13.72
C SER A 227 -23.50 13.06 -14.54
N GLU A 228 -23.97 13.27 -15.77
CA GLU A 228 -24.34 12.17 -16.65
C GLU A 228 -23.19 11.18 -16.88
N GLU A 229 -21.96 11.68 -17.03
CA GLU A 229 -20.75 10.84 -17.19
C GLU A 229 -20.52 9.95 -15.97
N ILE A 230 -20.66 10.49 -14.75
CA ILE A 230 -20.47 9.73 -13.52
C ILE A 230 -21.57 8.67 -13.38
N ARG A 231 -22.82 9.00 -13.68
CA ARG A 231 -23.93 8.03 -13.62
C ARG A 231 -23.73 6.88 -14.61
N ASN A 232 -23.30 7.16 -15.84
CA ASN A 232 -23.05 6.12 -16.85
C ASN A 232 -21.92 5.18 -16.40
N ARG A 233 -20.81 5.72 -15.90
CA ARG A 233 -19.72 4.91 -15.35
C ARG A 233 -20.14 4.09 -14.13
N TYR A 234 -21.00 4.67 -13.28
CA TYR A 234 -21.52 3.96 -12.13
C TYR A 234 -22.44 2.81 -12.55
N TYR A 235 -23.31 3.04 -13.53
CA TYR A 235 -24.16 2.03 -14.13
C TYR A 235 -23.33 0.87 -14.68
N ASP A 236 -22.30 1.16 -15.48
CA ASP A 236 -21.39 0.13 -16.01
C ASP A 236 -20.75 -0.71 -14.90
N LEU A 237 -20.37 -0.05 -13.80
CA LEU A 237 -19.78 -0.71 -12.63
C LEU A 237 -20.80 -1.61 -11.91
N CYS A 238 -22.03 -1.14 -11.73
CA CYS A 238 -23.14 -1.92 -11.17
C CYS A 238 -23.47 -3.12 -12.07
N CYS A 239 -23.55 -2.92 -13.39
CA CYS A 239 -23.79 -3.98 -14.38
C CYS A 239 -22.71 -5.06 -14.34
N SER A 240 -21.45 -4.64 -14.21
CA SER A 240 -20.32 -5.57 -14.05
C SER A 240 -20.43 -6.46 -12.80
N GLN A 241 -21.10 -5.97 -11.76
CA GLN A 241 -21.34 -6.70 -10.51
C GLN A 241 -22.76 -7.28 -10.40
N ARG A 242 -23.60 -7.09 -11.42
CA ARG A 242 -25.03 -7.47 -11.44
C ARG A 242 -25.76 -7.06 -10.16
N SER A 243 -25.44 -5.88 -9.63
CA SER A 243 -26.02 -5.38 -8.38
C SER A 243 -25.90 -3.87 -8.25
N PHE A 244 -26.85 -3.26 -7.55
CA PHE A 244 -26.74 -1.88 -7.10
C PHE A 244 -25.74 -1.78 -5.95
N LEU A 245 -24.62 -1.11 -6.18
CA LEU A 245 -23.54 -1.08 -5.19
C LEU A 245 -23.88 -0.27 -3.93
N HIS A 246 -24.93 0.55 -3.99
CA HIS A 246 -25.33 1.47 -2.92
C HIS A 246 -26.49 0.97 -2.06
N ASN A 247 -27.04 -0.22 -2.34
CA ASN A 247 -28.26 -0.71 -1.68
C ASN A 247 -28.16 -0.86 -0.16
N HIS A 248 -26.94 -1.03 0.36
CA HIS A 248 -26.71 -1.22 1.79
C HIS A 248 -26.10 0.02 2.46
N LEU A 249 -26.04 1.16 1.75
CA LEU A 249 -25.58 2.41 2.37
C LEU A 249 -26.44 2.75 3.60
N LEU A 250 -25.77 3.20 4.66
CA LEU A 250 -26.43 3.52 5.92
C LEU A 250 -27.54 4.57 5.72
N LYS A 251 -28.68 4.34 6.39
CA LYS A 251 -29.85 5.24 6.30
C LYS A 251 -29.59 6.66 6.78
N SER A 252 -28.53 6.88 7.56
CA SER A 252 -28.12 8.21 8.02
C SER A 252 -27.34 9.01 6.97
N ILE A 253 -26.92 8.40 5.86
CA ILE A 253 -26.17 9.06 4.80
C ILE A 253 -27.14 9.88 3.94
N ASN A 254 -26.88 11.18 3.84
CA ASN A 254 -27.66 12.05 2.96
C ASN A 254 -27.25 11.86 1.49
N GLY A 255 -28.14 12.27 0.57
CA GLY A 255 -27.94 12.04 -0.87
C GLY A 255 -26.68 12.70 -1.45
N LYS A 256 -26.28 13.86 -0.91
CA LYS A 256 -25.06 14.56 -1.35
C LYS A 256 -23.80 13.77 -0.98
N LEU A 257 -23.70 13.29 0.25
CA LEU A 257 -22.59 12.45 0.68
C LEU A 257 -22.56 11.11 -0.08
N ALA A 258 -23.73 10.52 -0.35
CA ALA A 258 -23.80 9.31 -1.17
C ALA A 258 -23.29 9.55 -2.61
N ALA A 259 -23.59 10.69 -3.20
CA ALA A 259 -23.07 11.08 -4.52
C ALA A 259 -21.53 11.19 -4.52
N GLU A 260 -20.93 11.76 -3.47
CA GLU A 260 -19.47 11.83 -3.31
C GLU A 260 -18.85 10.42 -3.17
N ILE A 261 -19.46 9.54 -2.36
CA ILE A 261 -19.01 8.15 -2.21
C ILE A 261 -19.04 7.40 -3.55
N ILE A 262 -20.12 7.56 -4.32
CA ILE A 262 -20.26 6.96 -5.65
C ILE A 262 -19.18 7.47 -6.60
N THR A 263 -18.98 8.79 -6.64
CA THR A 263 -17.97 9.43 -7.49
C THR A 263 -16.57 8.91 -7.17
N GLU A 264 -16.21 8.87 -5.89
CA GLU A 264 -14.89 8.40 -5.48
C GLU A 264 -14.71 6.90 -5.70
N THR A 265 -15.77 6.10 -5.54
CA THR A 265 -15.75 4.67 -5.89
C THR A 265 -15.40 4.45 -7.36
N ILE A 266 -15.94 5.28 -8.26
CA ILE A 266 -15.66 5.22 -9.70
C ILE A 266 -14.22 5.65 -9.98
N ASN A 267 -13.74 6.72 -9.33
CA ASN A 267 -12.36 7.19 -9.46
C ASN A 267 -11.36 6.08 -9.07
N ILE A 268 -11.59 5.43 -7.93
CA ILE A 268 -10.76 4.32 -7.46
C ILE A 268 -10.88 3.13 -8.42
N ALA A 269 -12.07 2.77 -8.89
CA ALA A 269 -12.25 1.68 -9.85
C ALA A 269 -11.48 1.94 -11.15
N ASN A 270 -11.52 3.17 -11.66
CA ASN A 270 -10.75 3.59 -12.83
C ASN A 270 -9.24 3.57 -12.58
N ALA A 271 -8.79 4.05 -11.42
CA ALA A 271 -7.38 4.02 -11.04
C ALA A 271 -6.84 2.58 -10.89
N ILE A 272 -7.62 1.69 -10.28
CA ILE A 272 -7.33 0.25 -10.21
C ILE A 272 -7.28 -0.37 -11.60
N ARG A 273 -8.18 0.03 -12.51
CA ARG A 273 -8.18 -0.45 -13.90
C ARG A 273 -6.96 0.03 -14.69
N ALA A 274 -6.54 1.28 -14.49
CA ALA A 274 -5.39 1.90 -15.17
C ALA A 274 -4.03 1.57 -14.53
N CYS A 275 -4.04 0.85 -13.41
CA CYS A 275 -2.87 0.59 -12.58
C CYS A 275 -1.76 -0.15 -13.33
N ARG A 276 -0.50 0.30 -13.19
CA ARG A 276 0.69 -0.29 -13.83
C ARG A 276 1.69 -0.77 -12.76
N LEU A 277 2.70 -1.54 -13.18
CA LEU A 277 3.78 -2.02 -12.30
C LEU A 277 4.57 -0.88 -11.60
N SER A 278 4.54 0.32 -12.17
CA SER A 278 5.16 1.53 -11.63
C SER A 278 4.28 2.31 -10.65
N THR A 279 3.02 1.89 -10.44
CA THR A 279 2.13 2.62 -9.52
C THR A 279 2.75 2.64 -8.12
N PRO A 280 2.89 3.82 -7.48
CA PRO A 280 3.46 3.93 -6.15
C PRO A 280 2.65 3.12 -5.12
N HIS A 281 3.35 2.41 -4.24
CA HIS A 281 2.70 1.60 -3.20
C HIS A 281 1.76 2.42 -2.30
N GLY A 282 2.07 3.70 -2.07
CA GLY A 282 1.22 4.60 -1.29
C GLY A 282 -0.19 4.80 -1.87
N ALA A 283 -0.36 4.71 -3.19
CA ALA A 283 -1.67 4.82 -3.83
C ALA A 283 -2.57 3.63 -3.47
N TYR A 284 -2.02 2.42 -3.43
CA TYR A 284 -2.75 1.21 -3.02
C TYR A 284 -3.25 1.32 -1.58
N VAL A 285 -2.41 1.82 -0.67
CA VAL A 285 -2.78 2.00 0.75
C VAL A 285 -3.89 3.03 0.90
N LEU A 286 -3.86 4.11 0.11
CA LEU A 286 -4.92 5.12 0.14
C LEU A 286 -6.23 4.53 -0.36
N TRP A 287 -6.23 3.86 -1.51
CA TRP A 287 -7.42 3.20 -2.06
C TRP A 287 -7.98 2.15 -1.11
N GLU A 288 -7.13 1.31 -0.50
CA GLU A 288 -7.56 0.29 0.47
C GLU A 288 -8.30 0.94 1.65
N LYS A 289 -7.75 2.00 2.24
CA LYS A 289 -8.39 2.71 3.36
C LYS A 289 -9.71 3.35 2.97
N THR A 290 -9.78 3.96 1.79
CA THR A 290 -11.03 4.58 1.31
C THR A 290 -12.09 3.52 1.06
N LEU A 291 -11.72 2.40 0.44
CA LEU A 291 -12.64 1.28 0.21
C LEU A 291 -13.08 0.62 1.53
N ASP A 292 -12.17 0.45 2.50
CA ASP A 292 -12.52 -0.04 3.85
C ASP A 292 -13.58 0.87 4.50
N ALA A 293 -13.41 2.19 4.39
CA ALA A 293 -14.37 3.16 4.91
C ALA A 293 -15.73 3.07 4.18
N PHE A 294 -15.73 2.93 2.85
CA PHE A 294 -16.95 2.80 2.07
C PHE A 294 -17.68 1.48 2.36
N GLU A 295 -16.96 0.39 2.57
CA GLU A 295 -17.53 -0.89 3.00
C GLU A 295 -18.21 -0.76 4.37
N ILE A 296 -17.58 -0.08 5.33
CA ILE A 296 -18.19 0.23 6.65
C ILE A 296 -19.47 1.06 6.51
N LEU A 297 -19.49 2.00 5.55
CA LEU A 297 -20.67 2.80 5.24
C LEU A 297 -21.76 2.02 4.49
N GLY A 298 -21.50 0.76 4.12
CA GLY A 298 -22.46 -0.13 3.47
C GLY A 298 -22.41 -0.12 1.94
N MET A 299 -21.34 0.42 1.35
CA MET A 299 -21.11 0.34 -0.09
C MET A 299 -20.58 -1.05 -0.46
N ASN A 300 -21.15 -1.68 -1.48
CA ASN A 300 -20.64 -2.96 -1.99
C ASN A 300 -19.40 -2.72 -2.85
N VAL A 301 -18.22 -2.76 -2.24
CA VAL A 301 -16.92 -2.56 -2.91
C VAL A 301 -15.96 -3.75 -2.78
N GLY A 302 -16.44 -4.89 -2.28
CA GLY A 302 -15.60 -6.08 -2.05
C GLY A 302 -14.87 -6.58 -3.29
N PHE A 303 -15.47 -6.45 -4.47
CA PHE A 303 -14.84 -6.79 -5.75
C PHE A 303 -13.63 -5.89 -6.08
N LEU A 304 -13.66 -4.62 -5.69
CA LEU A 304 -12.52 -3.70 -5.85
C LEU A 304 -11.38 -4.08 -4.90
N HIS A 305 -11.69 -4.43 -3.65
CA HIS A 305 -10.68 -4.99 -2.72
C HIS A 305 -10.04 -6.25 -3.25
N ALA A 306 -10.83 -7.18 -3.80
CA ALA A 306 -10.33 -8.42 -4.39
C ALA A 306 -9.36 -8.14 -5.54
N ARG A 307 -9.73 -7.23 -6.45
CA ARG A 307 -8.88 -6.82 -7.56
C ARG A 307 -7.61 -6.11 -7.09
N LEU A 308 -7.72 -5.24 -6.09
CA LEU A 308 -6.57 -4.54 -5.49
C LEU A 308 -5.56 -5.53 -4.89
N LYS A 309 -6.04 -6.53 -4.13
CA LYS A 309 -5.21 -7.61 -3.57
C LYS A 309 -4.53 -8.44 -4.66
N GLN A 310 -5.24 -8.77 -5.74
CA GLN A 310 -4.65 -9.46 -6.89
C GLN A 310 -3.51 -8.65 -7.51
N LEU A 311 -3.71 -7.34 -7.74
CA LEU A 311 -2.67 -6.46 -8.29
C LEU A 311 -1.45 -6.37 -7.38
N LEU A 312 -1.63 -6.27 -6.06
CA LEU A 312 -0.52 -6.29 -5.10
C LEU A 312 0.27 -7.60 -5.17
N SER A 313 -0.43 -8.74 -5.28
CA SER A 313 0.22 -10.05 -5.40
C SER A 313 1.01 -10.21 -6.70
N LEU A 314 0.47 -9.72 -7.82
CA LEU A 314 1.12 -9.75 -9.13
C LEU A 314 2.34 -8.81 -9.18
N SER A 315 2.20 -7.61 -8.63
CA SER A 315 3.29 -6.64 -8.45
C SER A 315 4.45 -7.27 -7.69
N PHE A 316 4.17 -7.95 -6.57
CA PHE A 316 5.19 -8.63 -5.77
C PHE A 316 5.88 -9.76 -6.56
N ARG A 317 5.11 -10.67 -7.16
CA ARG A 317 5.66 -11.79 -7.98
C ARG A 317 6.52 -11.29 -9.14
N THR A 318 6.09 -10.21 -9.80
CA THR A 318 6.81 -9.62 -10.93
C THR A 318 8.12 -9.00 -10.48
N LYS A 319 8.12 -8.25 -9.37
CA LYS A 319 9.36 -7.70 -8.77
C LYS A 319 10.34 -8.82 -8.40
N GLN A 320 9.85 -9.89 -7.78
CA GLN A 320 10.68 -11.04 -7.42
C GLN A 320 11.29 -11.73 -8.66
N ALA A 321 10.51 -11.88 -9.73
CA ALA A 321 10.99 -12.45 -10.99
C ALA A 321 12.06 -11.58 -11.68
N LEU A 322 11.89 -10.25 -11.65
CA LEU A 322 12.87 -9.30 -12.20
C LEU A 322 14.19 -9.35 -11.43
N ILE A 323 14.11 -9.39 -10.09
CA ILE A 323 15.29 -9.51 -9.22
C ILE A 323 16.02 -10.82 -9.50
N ARG A 324 15.29 -11.94 -9.63
CA ARG A 324 15.88 -13.24 -9.97
C ARG A 324 16.62 -13.19 -11.30
N LYS A 325 15.99 -12.65 -12.35
CA LYS A 325 16.63 -12.49 -13.67
C LYS A 325 17.88 -11.61 -13.60
N SER A 326 17.85 -10.54 -12.82
CA SER A 326 19.02 -9.67 -12.62
C SER A 326 20.17 -10.40 -11.93
N LYS A 327 19.88 -11.22 -10.89
CA LYS A 327 20.90 -12.06 -10.23
C LYS A 327 21.51 -13.07 -11.21
N GLU A 328 20.67 -13.73 -12.01
CA GLU A 328 21.11 -14.69 -13.04
C GLU A 328 22.05 -14.00 -14.06
N ALA A 329 21.67 -12.80 -14.55
CA ALA A 329 22.50 -12.03 -15.47
C ALA A 329 23.84 -11.57 -14.85
N LYS A 330 23.84 -11.11 -13.60
CA LYS A 330 25.08 -10.74 -12.87
C LYS A 330 26.03 -11.94 -12.73
N LEU A 331 25.50 -13.12 -12.42
CA LEU A 331 26.28 -14.35 -12.29
C LEU A 331 26.87 -14.79 -13.64
N GLU A 332 26.08 -14.70 -14.71
CA GLU A 332 26.55 -15.00 -16.07
C GLU A 332 27.65 -14.02 -16.51
N GLN A 333 27.50 -12.74 -16.21
CA GLN A 333 28.52 -11.73 -16.49
C GLN A 333 29.83 -12.00 -15.72
N ALA A 334 29.75 -12.39 -14.45
CA ALA A 334 30.93 -12.77 -13.67
C ALA A 334 31.66 -13.98 -14.29
N ARG A 335 30.92 -15.03 -14.68
CA ARG A 335 31.48 -16.21 -15.37
C ARG A 335 32.13 -15.84 -16.70
N ALA A 336 31.53 -14.92 -17.45
CA ALA A 336 32.12 -14.43 -18.70
C ALA A 336 33.44 -13.69 -18.45
N LYS A 337 33.51 -12.83 -17.43
CA LYS A 337 34.74 -12.13 -17.03
C LYS A 337 35.84 -13.11 -16.62
N ASP A 338 35.53 -14.13 -15.82
CA ASP A 338 36.51 -15.14 -15.42
C ASP A 338 37.06 -15.93 -16.62
N LYS A 339 36.20 -16.24 -17.60
CA LYS A 339 36.62 -16.87 -18.86
C LYS A 339 37.56 -15.96 -19.66
N VAL A 340 37.29 -14.67 -19.74
CA VAL A 340 38.16 -13.69 -20.42
C VAL A 340 39.53 -13.66 -19.75
N ILE A 341 39.59 -13.48 -18.42
CA ILE A 341 40.85 -13.48 -17.65
C ILE A 341 41.62 -14.79 -17.86
N THR A 342 40.93 -15.92 -17.87
CA THR A 342 41.55 -17.24 -18.10
C THR A 342 42.15 -17.35 -19.49
N LEU A 343 41.45 -16.84 -20.51
CA LEU A 343 41.94 -16.85 -21.89
C LEU A 343 43.13 -15.90 -22.08
N GLU A 344 43.08 -14.70 -21.48
CA GLU A 344 44.20 -13.74 -21.48
C GLU A 344 45.45 -14.35 -20.85
N SER A 345 45.33 -15.03 -19.70
CA SER A 345 46.47 -15.72 -19.08
C SER A 345 47.04 -16.83 -19.97
N LYS A 346 46.19 -17.57 -20.69
CA LYS A 346 46.64 -18.59 -21.66
C LYS A 346 47.35 -17.96 -22.86
N TYR A 347 46.85 -16.83 -23.35
CA TYR A 347 47.46 -16.09 -24.46
C TYR A 347 48.88 -15.62 -24.11
N TRP A 348 49.07 -14.98 -22.95
CA TRP A 348 50.39 -14.54 -22.51
C TRP A 348 51.40 -15.69 -22.35
N LYS A 349 50.97 -16.84 -21.84
CA LYS A 349 51.81 -18.06 -21.75
C LYS A 349 52.18 -18.68 -23.09
N LEU A 350 51.46 -18.37 -24.16
CA LEU A 350 51.80 -18.81 -25.52
C LEU A 350 52.84 -17.85 -26.13
N MET A 351 52.63 -16.54 -25.96
CA MET A 351 53.58 -15.52 -26.42
C MET A 351 54.98 -15.70 -25.81
N GLU A 352 55.09 -15.91 -24.49
CA GLU A 352 56.39 -16.15 -23.82
C GLU A 352 57.13 -17.40 -24.34
N ARG A 353 56.39 -18.40 -24.86
CA ARG A 353 56.98 -19.62 -25.44
C ARG A 353 57.45 -19.45 -26.87
N GLU A 354 56.95 -18.46 -27.59
CA GLU A 354 57.41 -18.11 -28.93
C GLU A 354 58.65 -17.19 -28.87
N ASP A 355 58.69 -16.24 -27.94
CA ASP A 355 59.83 -15.33 -27.76
C ASP A 355 61.08 -16.02 -27.18
N GLY A 356 60.91 -17.13 -26.42
CA GLY A 356 62.01 -17.93 -25.88
C GLY A 356 62.64 -18.95 -26.86
N LYS A 357 62.25 -18.95 -28.13
CA LYS A 357 62.74 -19.88 -29.17
C LYS A 357 63.64 -19.24 -30.23
N CYS A 358 64.02 -17.97 -30.08
CA CYS A 358 64.96 -17.29 -30.97
C CYS A 358 66.41 -17.43 -30.51
#